data_AF-A0ABD4XHL0-F1
#
_entry.id   AF-A0ABD4XHL0-F1
#
_cell.length_a   1.000
_cell.length_b   1.000
_cell.length_c   1.000
_cell.angle_alpha   90.00
_cell.angle_beta   90.00
_cell.angle_gamma   90.00
#
_symmetry.space_group_name_H-M   'P 1'
#
loop_
_entity.id
_entity.type
_entity.pdbx_description
1 polymer ?
#
loop_
_entity_poly.entity_id
_entity_poly.type
_entity_poly.pdbx_seq_one_letter_code
_entity_poly.pdbx_strand_id
1 'polypeptide(L)'
;MANKATEIMAENIKLYLNKNGKTPANLIADLGIKRSTVYNWLNGVSYPRIDKIELLANYFGITKADLVEDKAETNNKTTHQKSIDLQQYAVDDSERDEAINAGGVPISDDDWEVIKAILSKYPRKDQ
;
A
#
# COMPACT_ATOMS: atom_id res chain seq x y z
N MET A 1 -14.38 -0.49 -26.24
CA MET A 1 -14.21 0.10 -24.90
C MET A 1 -12.83 -0.33 -24.41
N ALA A 2 -11.96 0.63 -24.08
CA ALA A 2 -10.71 0.31 -23.40
C ALA A 2 -11.04 -0.21 -21.99
N ASN A 3 -10.33 -1.25 -21.56
CA ASN A 3 -10.55 -1.87 -20.26
C ASN A 3 -9.65 -1.17 -19.25
N LYS A 4 -10.21 -0.64 -18.15
CA LYS A 4 -9.42 0.02 -17.09
C LYS A 4 -8.23 -0.83 -16.63
N ALA A 5 -8.38 -2.16 -16.57
CA ALA A 5 -7.28 -3.06 -16.20
C ALA A 5 -6.14 -3.09 -17.23
N THR A 6 -6.45 -3.01 -18.54
CA THR A 6 -5.41 -2.98 -19.57
C THR A 6 -4.69 -1.64 -19.62
N GLU A 7 -5.38 -0.55 -19.31
CA GLU A 7 -4.80 0.80 -19.17
C GLU A 7 -3.82 0.85 -17.98
N ILE A 8 -4.24 0.41 -16.79
CA ILE A 8 -3.39 0.35 -15.60
C ILE A 8 -2.12 -0.49 -15.87
N MET A 9 -2.29 -1.67 -16.46
CA MET A 9 -1.16 -2.52 -16.83
C MET A 9 -0.21 -1.82 -17.81
N ALA A 10 -0.76 -1.15 -18.84
CA ALA A 10 0.04 -0.42 -19.82
C ALA A 10 0.86 0.70 -19.18
N GLU A 11 0.23 1.48 -18.30
CA GLU A 11 0.86 2.59 -17.57
C GLU A 11 1.95 2.09 -16.62
N ASN A 12 1.67 1.03 -15.85
CA ASN A 12 2.63 0.44 -14.93
C ASN A 12 3.84 -0.15 -15.67
N ILE A 13 3.66 -0.85 -16.80
CA ILE A 13 4.80 -1.33 -17.60
C ILE A 13 5.66 -0.15 -18.08
N LYS A 14 5.05 0.94 -18.58
CA LYS A 14 5.80 2.14 -19.00
C LYS A 14 6.53 2.80 -17.83
N LEU A 15 5.89 2.88 -16.67
CA LEU A 15 6.48 3.42 -15.45
C LEU A 15 7.76 2.66 -15.07
N TYR A 16 7.71 1.33 -15.05
CA TYR A 16 8.86 0.51 -14.67
C TYR A 16 9.94 0.41 -15.74
N LEU A 17 9.58 0.54 -17.02
CA LEU A 17 10.56 0.77 -18.08
C LEU A 17 11.35 2.06 -17.82
N ASN A 18 10.67 3.18 -17.56
CA ASN A 18 11.30 4.47 -17.30
C ASN A 18 12.16 4.45 -16.02
N LYS A 19 11.63 3.89 -14.92
CA LYS A 19 12.36 3.78 -13.63
C LYS A 19 13.66 2.99 -13.76
N ASN A 20 13.66 1.97 -14.62
CA ASN A 20 14.81 1.09 -14.78
C ASN A 20 15.71 1.52 -15.96
N GLY A 21 15.43 2.66 -16.61
CA GLY A 21 16.19 3.12 -17.77
C GLY A 21 16.12 2.17 -18.97
N LYS A 22 15.02 1.42 -19.11
CA LYS A 22 14.81 0.41 -20.16
C LYS A 22 13.83 0.91 -21.21
N THR A 23 14.06 0.50 -22.45
CA THR A 23 13.15 0.75 -23.57
C THR A 23 12.27 -0.48 -23.85
N PRO A 24 11.14 -0.33 -24.57
CA PRO A 24 10.38 -1.47 -25.08
C PRO A 24 11.23 -2.43 -25.92
N ALA A 25 12.25 -1.93 -26.61
CA ALA A 25 13.18 -2.76 -27.37
C ALA A 25 14.02 -3.66 -26.47
N ASN A 26 14.47 -3.15 -25.30
CA ASN A 26 15.14 -3.99 -24.30
C ASN A 26 14.21 -5.07 -23.78
N LEU A 27 12.95 -4.74 -23.46
CA LEU A 27 11.98 -5.72 -22.98
C LEU A 27 11.75 -6.85 -23.98
N ILE A 28 11.64 -6.51 -25.28
CA ILE A 28 11.49 -7.48 -26.37
C ILE A 28 12.71 -8.38 -26.48
N ALA A 29 13.92 -7.81 -26.46
CA ALA A 29 15.16 -8.56 -26.60
C ALA A 29 15.43 -9.44 -25.36
N ASP A 30 15.30 -8.88 -24.16
CA ASP A 30 15.64 -9.52 -22.90
C ASP A 30 14.66 -10.66 -22.55
N LEU A 31 13.37 -10.53 -22.91
CA LEU A 31 12.33 -11.52 -22.58
C LEU A 31 11.94 -12.44 -23.75
N GLY A 32 12.45 -12.20 -24.95
CA GLY A 32 12.12 -12.99 -26.15
C GLY A 32 10.63 -12.93 -26.54
N ILE A 33 9.92 -11.87 -26.14
CA ILE A 33 8.48 -11.71 -26.44
C ILE A 33 8.33 -11.01 -27.79
N LYS A 34 7.36 -11.45 -28.59
CA LYS A 34 7.06 -10.82 -29.88
C LYS A 34 6.79 -9.33 -29.71
N ARG A 35 7.38 -8.51 -30.59
CA ARG A 35 7.19 -7.05 -30.63
C ARG A 35 5.71 -6.67 -30.58
N SER A 36 4.88 -7.24 -31.46
CA SER A 36 3.45 -6.92 -31.51
C SER A 36 2.74 -7.17 -30.17
N THR A 37 3.09 -8.24 -29.47
CA THR A 37 2.53 -8.56 -28.15
C THR A 37 2.88 -7.49 -27.11
N VAL A 38 4.16 -7.10 -27.03
CA VAL A 38 4.60 -6.04 -26.11
C VAL A 38 3.89 -4.72 -26.39
N TYR A 39 3.82 -4.30 -27.66
CA TYR A 39 3.13 -3.06 -28.02
C TYR A 39 1.62 -3.13 -27.78
N ASN A 40 0.99 -4.29 -27.95
CA ASN A 40 -0.42 -4.46 -27.58
C ASN A 40 -0.64 -4.28 -26.07
N TRP A 41 0.30 -4.69 -25.22
CA TRP A 41 0.23 -4.42 -23.77
C TRP A 41 0.47 -2.94 -23.46
N LEU A 42 1.50 -2.33 -24.06
CA LEU A 42 1.83 -0.91 -23.86
C LEU A 42 0.74 0.05 -24.36
N ASN A 43 -0.09 -0.38 -25.32
CA ASN A 43 -1.20 0.38 -25.85
C ASN A 43 -2.55 -0.01 -25.20
N GLY A 44 -2.55 -0.87 -24.19
CA GLY A 44 -3.78 -1.31 -23.49
C GLY A 44 -4.73 -2.12 -24.38
N VAL A 45 -4.27 -2.64 -25.51
CA VAL A 45 -5.07 -3.43 -26.47
C VAL A 45 -5.35 -4.84 -25.94
N SER A 46 -4.40 -5.42 -25.21
CA SER A 46 -4.54 -6.75 -24.62
C SER A 46 -3.89 -6.82 -23.25
N TYR A 47 -4.30 -7.81 -22.47
CA TYR A 47 -3.77 -8.05 -21.13
C TYR A 47 -2.77 -9.22 -21.14
N PRO A 48 -1.58 -9.09 -20.50
CA PRO A 48 -0.65 -10.20 -20.37
C PRO A 48 -1.27 -11.36 -19.57
N ARG A 49 -0.97 -12.60 -19.94
CA ARG A 49 -1.34 -13.77 -19.14
C ARG A 49 -0.48 -13.85 -17.88
N ILE A 50 -0.93 -14.62 -16.89
CA ILE A 50 -0.29 -14.72 -15.56
C ILE A 50 1.21 -15.06 -15.63
N ASP A 51 1.62 -15.94 -16.55
CA ASP A 51 3.02 -16.30 -16.80
C ASP A 51 3.85 -15.09 -17.27
N LYS A 52 3.26 -14.23 -18.09
CA LYS A 52 3.89 -13.00 -18.58
C LYS A 52 3.92 -11.91 -17.53
N ILE A 53 2.89 -11.81 -16.69
CA ILE A 53 2.89 -10.88 -15.56
C ILE A 53 4.02 -11.23 -14.60
N GLU A 54 4.18 -12.52 -14.28
CA GLU A 54 5.28 -13.00 -13.43
C GLU A 54 6.64 -12.74 -14.06
N LEU A 55 6.79 -13.00 -15.37
CA LEU A 55 8.03 -12.71 -16.09
C LEU A 55 8.40 -11.23 -16.06
N LEU A 56 7.42 -10.33 -16.26
CA LEU A 56 7.61 -8.88 -16.18
C LEU A 56 7.99 -8.44 -14.76
N ALA A 57 7.30 -8.97 -13.75
CA ALA A 57 7.57 -8.66 -12.35
C ALA A 57 9.01 -9.03 -11.96
N ASN A 58 9.46 -10.23 -12.36
CA ASN A 58 10.82 -10.69 -12.14
C ASN A 58 11.84 -9.84 -12.90
N TYR A 59 11.55 -9.44 -14.14
CA TYR A 59 12.42 -8.59 -14.95
C TYR A 59 12.62 -7.20 -14.34
N PHE A 60 11.58 -6.63 -13.75
CA PHE A 60 11.66 -5.31 -13.10
C PHE A 60 12.11 -5.38 -11.64
N GLY A 61 12.13 -6.57 -11.01
CA GLY A 61 12.42 -6.73 -9.58
C GLY A 61 11.29 -6.25 -8.68
N ILE A 62 10.04 -6.43 -9.09
CA ILE A 62 8.83 -5.96 -8.40
C ILE A 62 7.83 -7.08 -8.17
N THR A 63 6.74 -6.80 -7.46
CA THR A 63 5.66 -7.78 -7.26
C THR A 63 4.67 -7.77 -8.42
N LYS A 64 3.87 -8.83 -8.56
CA LYS A 64 2.77 -8.85 -9.55
C LYS A 64 1.72 -7.75 -9.26
N ALA A 65 1.51 -7.41 -7.99
CA ALA A 65 0.60 -6.36 -7.55
C ALA A 65 0.99 -4.99 -8.14
N ASP A 66 2.29 -4.69 -8.17
CA ASP A 66 2.82 -3.44 -8.75
C ASP A 66 2.47 -3.22 -10.22
N LEU A 67 2.18 -4.30 -10.97
CA LEU A 67 1.78 -4.22 -12.37
C LEU A 67 0.27 -4.08 -12.55
N VAL A 68 -0.54 -4.58 -11.62
CA VAL A 68 -2.01 -4.67 -11.76
C VAL A 68 -2.78 -3.63 -10.95
N GLU A 69 -2.16 -3.05 -9.93
CA GLU A 69 -2.80 -2.06 -9.06
C GLU A 69 -2.72 -0.65 -9.64
N ASP A 70 -3.80 0.10 -9.43
CA ASP A 70 -3.87 1.52 -9.76
C ASP A 70 -3.15 2.34 -8.69
N LYS A 71 -1.99 2.92 -9.05
CA LYS A 71 -1.18 3.72 -8.14
C LYS A 71 -1.76 5.10 -7.86
N ALA A 72 -2.69 5.59 -8.68
CA ALA A 72 -3.42 6.84 -8.41
C ALA A 72 -4.45 6.64 -7.29
N GLU A 73 -5.06 5.45 -7.20
CA GLU A 73 -5.98 5.11 -6.11
C GLU A 73 -5.27 4.79 -4.79
N THR A 74 -4.01 4.34 -4.81
CA THR A 74 -3.27 3.99 -3.58
C THR A 74 -2.90 5.20 -2.73
N ASN A 75 -2.71 6.38 -3.33
CA ASN A 75 -2.48 7.64 -2.58
C ASN A 75 -3.72 8.09 -1.79
N ASN A 76 -4.92 7.56 -2.11
CA ASN A 76 -6.15 7.77 -1.34
C ASN A 76 -6.45 6.59 -0.39
N LYS A 77 -5.65 5.51 -0.44
CA LYS A 77 -5.80 4.30 0.39
C LYS A 77 -4.58 4.06 1.29
N THR A 78 -3.68 5.02 1.45
CA THR A 78 -2.79 5.05 2.61
C THR A 78 -3.65 5.27 3.85
N THR A 79 -3.85 4.16 4.58
CA THR A 79 -4.18 4.15 6.00
C THR A 79 -5.58 4.66 6.35
N HIS A 80 -6.61 3.83 6.10
CA HIS A 80 -7.63 3.61 7.14
C HIS A 80 -7.02 2.79 8.30
N GLN A 81 -5.91 3.25 8.88
CA GLN A 81 -5.87 3.24 10.34
C GLN A 81 -6.84 4.35 10.69
N LYS A 82 -8.11 3.97 10.86
CA LYS A 82 -9.07 4.82 11.53
C LYS A 82 -8.33 5.33 12.76
N SER A 83 -8.11 6.63 12.86
CA SER A 83 -7.55 7.21 14.08
C SER A 83 -8.42 6.66 15.21
N ILE A 84 -7.83 5.83 16.08
CA ILE A 84 -8.53 5.42 17.29
C ILE A 84 -8.72 6.71 18.04
N ASP A 85 -9.98 7.13 18.19
CA ASP A 85 -10.29 8.27 19.02
C ASP A 85 -10.05 7.84 20.47
N LEU A 86 -8.82 8.04 20.94
CA LEU A 86 -8.39 7.71 22.29
C LEU A 86 -9.23 8.46 23.33
N GLN A 87 -9.93 9.54 22.95
CA GLN A 87 -10.81 10.30 23.84
C GLN A 87 -12.06 9.51 24.25
N GLN A 88 -12.51 8.56 23.41
CA GLN A 88 -13.68 7.73 23.71
C GLN A 88 -13.37 6.59 24.72
N TYR A 89 -12.09 6.35 25.01
CA TYR A 89 -11.60 5.29 25.90
C TYR A 89 -10.76 5.81 27.08
N ALA A 90 -10.84 7.12 27.37
CA ALA A 90 -10.20 7.68 28.55
C ALA A 90 -10.86 7.10 29.81
N VAL A 91 -10.19 6.13 30.42
CA VAL A 91 -10.54 5.54 31.72
C VAL A 91 -10.28 6.60 32.79
N ASP A 92 -11.27 6.85 33.66
CA ASP A 92 -11.09 7.72 34.83
C ASP A 92 -10.06 7.08 35.79
N ASP A 93 -9.37 7.88 36.62
CA ASP A 93 -8.35 7.34 37.54
C ASP A 93 -8.92 6.27 38.49
N SER A 94 -10.24 6.25 38.70
CA SER A 94 -10.96 5.24 39.49
C SER A 94 -11.05 3.84 38.86
N GLU A 95 -10.78 3.69 37.56
CA GLU A 95 -10.87 2.43 36.81
C GLU A 95 -9.49 1.86 36.43
N ARG A 96 -8.42 2.54 36.88
CA ARG A 96 -7.03 2.17 36.61
C ARG A 96 -6.67 0.77 37.09
N ASP A 97 -7.22 0.34 38.23
CA ASP A 97 -6.94 -0.97 38.82
C ASP A 97 -7.47 -2.14 37.99
N GLU A 98 -8.40 -1.89 37.06
CA GLU A 98 -8.92 -2.87 36.11
C GLU A 98 -8.18 -2.85 34.75
N ALA A 99 -7.33 -1.84 34.52
CA ALA A 99 -6.59 -1.67 33.28
C ALA A 99 -5.34 -2.56 33.25
N ILE A 100 -5.36 -3.55 32.36
CA ILE A 100 -4.24 -4.46 32.08
C ILE A 100 -3.54 -4.05 30.78
N ASN A 101 -2.22 -4.24 30.72
CA ASN A 101 -1.46 -4.14 29.48
C ASN A 101 -1.79 -5.31 28.54
N ALA A 102 -1.29 -5.27 27.30
CA ALA A 102 -1.55 -6.30 26.29
C ALA A 102 -1.09 -7.73 26.69
N GLY A 103 -0.32 -7.86 27.78
CA GLY A 103 0.10 -9.13 28.38
C GLY A 103 -0.73 -9.57 29.59
N GLY A 104 -1.81 -8.87 29.93
CA GLY A 104 -2.67 -9.20 31.08
C GLY A 104 -2.12 -8.78 32.44
N VAL A 105 -1.08 -7.94 32.46
CA VAL A 105 -0.46 -7.46 33.70
C VAL A 105 -1.00 -6.05 34.00
N PRO A 106 -1.30 -5.72 35.28
CA PRO A 106 -1.66 -4.37 35.67
C PRO A 106 -0.64 -3.35 35.20
N ILE A 107 -1.10 -2.21 34.71
CA ILE A 107 -0.22 -1.14 34.22
C ILE A 107 0.50 -0.50 35.41
N SER A 108 1.83 -0.33 35.31
CA SER A 108 2.64 0.28 36.36
C SER A 108 2.34 1.77 36.57
N ASP A 109 2.70 2.32 37.73
CA ASP A 109 2.59 3.76 38.02
C ASP A 109 3.34 4.62 37.01
N ASP A 110 4.57 4.22 36.67
CA ASP A 110 5.42 4.96 35.75
C ASP A 110 4.85 4.96 34.32
N ASP A 111 4.38 3.81 33.84
CA ASP A 111 3.78 3.69 32.49
C ASP A 111 2.46 4.48 32.41
N TRP A 112 1.70 4.51 33.49
CA TRP A 112 0.44 5.28 33.57
C TRP A 112 0.68 6.78 33.48
N GLU A 113 1.72 7.29 34.13
CA GLU A 113 2.10 8.71 34.05
C GLU A 113 2.52 9.11 32.62
N VAL A 114 3.19 8.23 31.90
CA VAL A 114 3.53 8.45 30.48
C VAL A 114 2.26 8.53 29.63
N ILE A 115 1.30 7.62 29.84
CA ILE A 115 0.01 7.61 29.14
C ILE A 115 -0.76 8.91 29.42
N LYS A 116 -0.86 9.34 30.68
CA LYS A 116 -1.47 10.62 31.09
C LYS A 116 -0.80 11.82 30.43
N ALA A 117 0.54 11.86 30.40
CA ALA A 117 1.29 12.94 29.78
C ALA A 117 1.03 13.03 28.27
N ILE A 118 0.83 11.90 27.59
CA ILE A 118 0.45 11.86 26.17
C ILE A 118 -0.99 12.34 25.99
N LEU A 119 -1.93 11.87 26.81
CA LEU A 119 -3.36 12.23 26.71
C LEU A 119 -3.61 13.72 27.00
N SER A 120 -2.90 14.32 27.96
CA SER A 120 -3.04 15.74 28.29
C SER A 120 -2.60 16.69 27.16
N LYS A 121 -1.72 16.26 26.25
CA LYS A 121 -1.34 17.03 25.05
C LYS A 121 -2.47 17.12 24.01
N TYR A 122 -3.48 16.28 24.14
CA TYR A 122 -4.63 16.23 23.23
C TYR A 122 -5.93 16.34 24.05
N PRO A 123 -6.20 17.51 24.67
CA PRO A 123 -7.37 17.69 25.49
C PRO A 123 -8.65 17.42 24.69
N ARG A 124 -9.65 16.84 25.36
CA ARG A 124 -10.97 16.57 24.78
C ARG A 124 -11.50 17.86 24.15
N LYS A 125 -11.94 17.80 22.90
CA LYS A 125 -12.76 18.88 22.35
C LYS A 125 -14.17 18.64 22.86
N ASP A 126 -14.61 19.52 23.74
CA ASP A 126 -15.99 19.65 24.17
C ASP A 126 -16.89 19.66 22.91
N GLN A 127 -17.95 18.84 22.94
CA GLN A 127 -18.95 18.74 21.87
C GLN A 127 -19.66 20.06 21.60
#